data_AF-A0A965YXB1-F1
#
_entry.id   AF-A0A965YXB1-F1
#
_cell.length_a   1.000
_cell.length_b   1.000
_cell.length_c   1.000
_cell.angle_alpha   90.00
_cell.angle_beta   90.00
_cell.angle_gamma   90.00
#
_symmetry.space_group_name_H-M   'P 1'
#
loop_
_entity.id
_entity.type
_entity.pdbx_description
1 polymer ?
#
loop_
_entity_poly.entity_id
_entity_poly.type
_entity_poly.pdbx_seq_one_letter_code
_entity_poly.pdbx_strand_id
1 'polypeptide(L)'
;MKKKAYILILLISGVILTSCFQDLGQNPPFDYPEQPTPPPIGADGQMFYLSFDEDLEDFQSLMEAAVVGTPTFADGKSGKAYAGAANSYLTFDVANMAAPLSSSMTFTFWYKVNGTPDRAGILVIGPPHEGKPANAQNNRTAGVRIFREN
;
A
#
# COMPACT_ATOMS: atom_id res chain seq x y z
N MET A 1 38.39 -49.99 18.06
CA MET A 1 37.02 -50.10 17.50
C MET A 1 35.99 -49.26 18.26
N LYS A 2 36.00 -49.23 19.60
CA LYS A 2 35.01 -48.49 20.42
C LYS A 2 34.95 -46.97 20.16
N LYS A 3 36.09 -46.28 19.96
CA LYS A 3 36.13 -44.82 19.68
C LYS A 3 35.49 -44.40 18.35
N LYS A 4 35.58 -45.24 17.31
CA LYS A 4 34.93 -44.99 16.01
C LYS A 4 33.41 -45.20 16.09
N ALA A 5 32.96 -46.13 16.95
CA ALA A 5 31.54 -46.34 17.21
C ALA A 5 30.89 -45.13 17.93
N TYR A 6 31.59 -44.49 18.87
CA TYR A 6 31.06 -43.28 19.53
C TYR A 6 30.96 -42.06 18.61
N ILE A 7 31.92 -41.87 17.70
CA ILE A 7 31.87 -40.79 16.70
C ILE A 7 30.70 -41.01 15.71
N LEU A 8 30.44 -42.27 15.34
CA LEU A 8 29.32 -42.62 14.46
C LEU A 8 27.96 -42.39 15.16
N ILE A 9 27.84 -42.68 16.45
CA ILE A 9 26.62 -42.46 17.24
C ILE A 9 26.34 -40.96 17.43
N LEU A 10 27.38 -40.14 17.65
CA LEU A 10 27.24 -38.69 17.79
C LEU A 10 26.82 -37.99 16.48
N LEU A 11 27.30 -38.47 15.33
CA LEU A 11 26.88 -37.97 14.01
C LEU A 11 25.43 -38.32 13.68
N ILE A 12 24.93 -39.48 14.13
CA ILE A 12 23.54 -39.90 13.91
C ILE A 12 22.58 -39.09 14.80
N SER A 13 22.99 -38.70 16.00
CA SER A 13 22.14 -37.93 16.91
C SER A 13 21.97 -36.46 16.50
N GLY A 14 22.92 -35.90 15.72
CA GLY A 14 22.85 -34.53 15.20
C GLY A 14 21.84 -34.33 14.06
N VAL A 15 21.40 -35.40 13.40
CA VAL A 15 20.43 -35.34 12.27
C VAL A 15 18.98 -35.28 12.77
N ILE A 16 18.72 -35.53 14.05
CA ILE A 16 17.37 -35.60 14.63
C ILE A 16 16.90 -34.24 15.18
N LEU A 17 17.73 -33.19 15.09
CA LEU A 17 17.41 -31.85 15.63
C LEU A 17 17.03 -30.79 14.57
N THR A 18 16.96 -31.14 13.28
CA THR A 18 16.69 -30.16 12.20
C THR A 18 15.23 -30.06 11.73
N SER A 19 14.24 -30.53 12.49
CA SER A 19 12.84 -30.45 12.04
C SER A 19 11.88 -30.01 13.14
N CYS A 20 11.91 -28.72 13.48
CA CYS A 20 10.78 -28.04 14.14
C CYS A 20 9.65 -27.65 13.18
N PHE A 21 9.70 -28.06 11.91
CA PHE A 21 8.50 -28.26 11.12
C PHE A 21 8.11 -29.74 11.27
N GLN A 22 7.25 -30.03 12.26
CA GLN A 22 6.46 -31.26 12.20
C GLN A 22 5.56 -31.14 10.97
N ASP A 23 6.00 -31.70 9.84
CA ASP A 23 5.07 -32.07 8.79
C ASP A 23 4.17 -33.15 9.39
N LEU A 24 2.96 -32.75 9.80
CA LEU A 24 1.98 -33.57 10.52
C LEU A 24 1.42 -34.71 9.65
N GLY A 25 1.91 -34.90 8.41
CA GLY A 25 1.51 -35.99 7.53
C GLY A 25 0.01 -36.00 7.23
N GLN A 26 -0.67 -34.86 7.45
CA GLN A 26 -2.10 -34.73 7.19
C GLN A 26 -2.29 -34.60 5.69
N ASN A 27 -3.09 -35.51 5.14
CA ASN A 27 -3.55 -35.45 3.76
C ASN A 27 -5.09 -35.31 3.79
N PRO A 28 -5.64 -34.17 3.34
CA PRO A 28 -4.94 -33.02 2.76
C PRO A 28 -4.16 -32.20 3.82
N PRO A 29 -3.15 -31.43 3.38
CA PRO A 29 -2.45 -30.49 4.26
C PRO A 29 -3.44 -29.58 4.99
N PHE A 30 -3.13 -29.25 6.25
CA PHE A 30 -3.87 -28.21 6.95
C PHE A 30 -3.58 -26.86 6.26
N ASP A 31 -4.58 -26.34 5.55
CA ASP A 31 -4.53 -25.06 4.88
C ASP A 31 -4.65 -23.95 5.94
N TYR A 32 -3.52 -23.33 6.28
CA TYR A 32 -3.53 -22.20 7.19
C TYR A 32 -4.25 -21.04 6.49
N PRO A 33 -5.25 -20.41 7.13
CA PRO A 33 -5.87 -19.24 6.54
C PRO A 33 -4.79 -18.17 6.33
N GLU A 34 -4.73 -17.61 5.12
CA GLU A 34 -3.84 -16.48 4.85
C GLU A 34 -4.18 -15.36 5.84
N GLN A 35 -3.20 -14.98 6.66
CA GLN A 35 -3.38 -13.86 7.55
C GLN A 35 -3.41 -12.58 6.70
N PRO A 36 -4.40 -11.69 6.88
CA PRO A 36 -4.41 -10.43 6.14
C PRO A 36 -3.11 -9.68 6.42
N THR A 37 -2.48 -9.19 5.36
CA THR A 37 -1.28 -8.34 5.47
C THR A 37 -1.64 -7.12 6.33
N PRO A 38 -0.93 -6.88 7.43
CA PRO A 38 -1.22 -5.73 8.28
C PRO A 38 -1.08 -4.43 7.46
N PRO A 39 -1.87 -3.39 7.77
CA PRO A 39 -1.74 -2.11 7.11
C PRO A 39 -0.32 -1.56 7.29
N PRO A 40 0.29 -0.98 6.24
CA PRO A 40 1.57 -0.31 6.35
C PRO A 40 1.39 1.01 7.11
N ILE A 41 1.71 1.00 8.41
CA ILE A 41 1.61 2.18 9.28
C ILE A 41 2.96 2.39 9.95
N GLY A 42 3.53 3.58 9.73
CA GLY A 42 4.75 4.03 10.39
C GLY A 42 4.58 4.18 11.90
N ALA A 43 5.68 4.21 12.64
CA ALA A 43 5.66 4.33 14.10
C ALA A 43 5.04 5.64 14.61
N ASP A 44 4.98 6.66 13.75
CA ASP A 44 4.36 7.97 13.98
C ASP A 44 2.88 8.02 13.55
N GLY A 45 2.32 6.91 13.07
CA GLY A 45 0.95 6.83 12.56
C GLY A 45 0.81 7.33 11.11
N GLN A 46 1.90 7.62 10.40
CA GLN A 46 1.84 7.90 8.98
C GLN A 46 1.43 6.63 8.22
N MET A 47 0.39 6.74 7.39
CA MET A 47 -0.15 5.59 6.65
C MET A 47 0.10 5.69 5.15
N PHE A 48 0.44 6.89 4.68
CA PHE A 48 0.62 7.17 3.26
C PHE A 48 1.54 8.38 3.10
N TYR A 49 2.51 8.30 2.19
CA TYR A 49 3.38 9.41 1.87
C TYR A 49 3.92 9.30 0.45
N LEU A 50 3.76 10.38 -0.32
CA LEU A 50 4.36 10.55 -1.64
C LEU A 50 5.28 11.77 -1.64
N SER A 51 6.55 11.56 -1.99
CA SER A 51 7.52 12.66 -2.16
C SER A 51 7.41 13.32 -3.54
N PHE A 52 7.10 12.53 -4.57
CA PHE A 52 7.16 12.87 -6.00
C PHE A 52 8.57 13.17 -6.54
N ASP A 53 9.63 12.87 -5.78
CA ASP A 53 11.00 13.23 -6.16
C ASP A 53 11.57 12.38 -7.31
N GLU A 54 11.32 11.08 -7.26
CA GLU A 54 11.88 10.11 -8.21
C GLU A 54 10.81 9.22 -8.85
N ASP A 55 9.77 8.88 -8.09
CA ASP A 55 8.71 7.95 -8.47
C ASP A 55 7.35 8.34 -7.87
N LEU A 56 6.36 7.46 -8.05
CA LEU A 56 5.01 7.57 -7.48
C LEU A 56 4.78 6.46 -6.45
N GLU A 57 5.83 6.03 -5.77
CA GLU A 57 5.78 5.00 -4.73
C GLU A 57 5.33 5.60 -3.40
N ASP A 58 4.33 4.96 -2.77
CA ASP A 58 4.00 5.28 -1.38
C ASP A 58 5.06 4.72 -0.44
N PHE A 59 5.73 5.59 0.31
CA PHE A 59 6.80 5.20 1.24
C PHE A 59 6.35 4.26 2.37
N GLN A 60 5.06 4.22 2.70
CA GLN A 60 4.57 3.34 3.75
C GLN A 60 4.33 1.93 3.20
N SER A 61 3.57 1.81 2.11
CA SER A 61 3.23 0.52 1.51
C SER A 61 4.27 -0.05 0.54
N LEU A 62 5.19 0.78 0.05
CA LEU A 62 6.11 0.49 -1.05
C LEU A 62 5.37 0.07 -2.32
N MET A 63 4.15 0.58 -2.51
CA MET A 63 3.36 0.33 -3.71
C MET A 63 3.39 1.54 -4.63
N GLU A 64 3.63 1.27 -5.91
CA GLU A 64 3.57 2.28 -6.97
C GLU A 64 2.12 2.68 -7.28
N ALA A 65 1.89 3.96 -7.53
CA ALA A 65 0.61 4.44 -8.02
C ALA A 65 0.23 3.80 -9.37
N ALA A 66 -1.04 3.42 -9.52
CA ALA A 66 -1.61 3.26 -10.85
C ALA A 66 -1.87 4.66 -11.46
N VAL A 67 -1.29 4.91 -12.64
CA VAL A 67 -1.33 6.19 -13.33
C VAL A 67 -2.43 6.21 -14.37
N VAL A 68 -3.33 7.20 -14.31
CA VAL A 68 -4.32 7.47 -15.35
C VAL A 68 -3.97 8.76 -16.08
N GLY A 69 -4.03 8.72 -17.41
CA GLY A 69 -3.74 9.88 -18.26
C GLY A 69 -2.25 10.07 -18.52
N THR A 70 -1.80 11.32 -18.51
CA THR A 70 -0.41 11.71 -18.83
C THR A 70 0.14 12.74 -17.84
N PRO A 71 0.09 12.49 -16.52
CA PRO A 71 0.75 13.37 -15.58
C PRO A 71 2.28 13.29 -15.74
N THR A 72 2.97 14.31 -15.25
CA THR A 72 4.43 14.41 -15.30
C THR A 72 4.96 14.91 -13.96
N PHE A 73 6.28 15.03 -13.85
CA PHE A 73 6.92 15.74 -12.75
C PHE A 73 7.34 17.14 -13.19
N ALA A 74 7.22 18.11 -12.28
CA ALA A 74 7.76 19.46 -12.44
C ALA A 74 8.66 19.80 -11.24
N ASP A 75 9.37 20.91 -11.33
CA ASP A 75 10.16 21.40 -10.21
C ASP A 75 9.24 21.87 -9.07
N GLY A 76 9.45 21.28 -7.90
CA GLY A 76 8.74 21.60 -6.67
C GLY A 76 9.36 22.78 -5.93
N LYS A 77 8.75 23.16 -4.80
CA LYS A 77 9.38 24.11 -3.87
C LYS A 77 10.66 23.52 -3.25
N SER A 78 10.66 22.21 -3.06
CA SER A 78 11.80 21.36 -2.70
C SER A 78 11.68 20.11 -3.55
N GLY A 79 12.75 19.69 -4.21
CA GLY A 79 12.73 18.51 -5.08
C GLY A 79 11.79 18.64 -6.28
N LYS A 80 11.07 17.57 -6.60
CA LYS A 80 10.06 17.54 -7.67
C LYS A 80 8.65 17.62 -7.09
N ALA A 81 7.67 17.73 -7.97
CA ALA A 81 6.26 17.77 -7.63
C ALA A 81 5.43 17.11 -8.74
N TYR A 82 4.32 16.49 -8.34
CA TYR A 82 3.31 16.04 -9.28
C TYR A 82 2.76 17.21 -10.11
N ALA A 83 2.89 17.08 -11.43
CA ALA A 83 2.29 17.97 -12.41
C ALA A 83 1.17 17.22 -13.13
N GLY A 84 -0.06 17.52 -12.73
CA GLY A 84 -1.24 16.96 -13.37
C GLY A 84 -1.40 17.40 -14.83
N ALA A 85 -2.20 16.65 -15.57
CA ALA A 85 -2.68 16.97 -16.91
C ALA A 85 -4.20 16.78 -16.99
N ALA A 86 -4.81 17.16 -18.11
CA ALA A 86 -6.25 16.95 -18.30
C ALA A 86 -6.60 15.47 -18.11
N ASN A 87 -7.67 15.20 -17.35
CA ASN A 87 -8.16 13.85 -17.04
C ASN A 87 -7.09 12.90 -16.47
N SER A 88 -6.08 13.44 -15.78
CA SER A 88 -4.97 12.65 -15.25
C SER A 88 -4.98 12.64 -13.72
N TYR A 89 -4.79 11.46 -13.14
CA TYR A 89 -4.79 11.25 -11.69
C TYR A 89 -4.04 9.97 -11.32
N LEU A 90 -3.67 9.87 -10.04
CA LEU A 90 -3.04 8.71 -9.44
C LEU A 90 -4.06 7.94 -8.62
N THR A 91 -4.01 6.62 -8.69
CA THR A 91 -4.86 5.73 -7.90
C THR A 91 -4.01 4.75 -7.10
N PHE A 92 -4.38 4.56 -5.85
CA PHE A 92 -3.81 3.57 -4.95
C PHE A 92 -4.92 2.65 -4.46
N ASP A 93 -4.60 1.37 -4.31
CA ASP A 93 -5.48 0.45 -3.61
C ASP A 93 -5.35 0.69 -2.11
N VAL A 94 -6.49 0.90 -1.46
CA VAL A 94 -6.61 1.17 -0.02
C VAL A 94 -7.32 0.04 0.72
N ALA A 95 -7.48 -1.14 0.10
CA ALA A 95 -8.14 -2.30 0.70
C ALA A 95 -7.55 -2.66 2.08
N ASN A 96 -6.21 -2.67 2.18
CA ASN A 96 -5.51 -2.92 3.43
C ASN A 96 -5.56 -1.75 4.42
N MET A 97 -6.06 -0.58 4.00
CA MET A 97 -6.16 0.63 4.83
C MET A 97 -7.59 0.87 5.35
N ALA A 98 -8.57 0.02 5.03
CA ALA A 98 -9.97 0.25 5.41
C ALA A 98 -10.16 0.44 6.93
N ALA A 99 -9.51 -0.39 7.75
CA ALA A 99 -9.57 -0.27 9.21
C ALA A 99 -8.99 1.05 9.73
N PRO A 100 -7.75 1.45 9.38
CA PRO A 100 -7.20 2.70 9.88
C PRO A 100 -7.84 3.97 9.27
N LEU A 101 -8.46 3.90 8.08
CA LEU A 101 -9.22 5.01 7.48
C LEU A 101 -10.55 5.34 8.21
N SER A 102 -11.00 4.52 9.17
CA SER A 102 -12.38 4.55 9.67
C SER A 102 -12.69 5.56 10.79
N SER A 103 -11.69 6.06 11.51
CA SER A 103 -11.92 6.82 12.77
C SER A 103 -11.66 8.32 12.64
N SER A 104 -10.46 8.70 12.23
CA SER A 104 -10.04 10.09 12.03
C SER A 104 -8.81 10.12 11.15
N MET A 105 -8.68 11.17 10.35
CA MET A 105 -7.61 11.29 9.37
C MET A 105 -7.09 12.71 9.32
N THR A 106 -5.79 12.85 9.12
CA THR A 106 -5.13 14.13 8.86
C THR A 106 -4.46 14.07 7.51
N PHE A 107 -4.71 15.07 6.67
CA PHE A 107 -4.06 15.22 5.37
C PHE A 107 -3.19 16.46 5.41
N THR A 108 -1.91 16.31 5.03
CA THR A 108 -0.98 17.44 4.92
C THR A 108 -0.33 17.37 3.55
N PHE A 109 -0.40 18.45 2.79
CA PHE A 109 0.22 18.56 1.49
C PHE A 109 0.51 20.02 1.15
N TRP A 110 1.54 20.24 0.34
CA TRP A 110 1.81 21.53 -0.28
C TRP A 110 1.33 21.49 -1.71
N TYR A 111 0.69 22.56 -2.17
CA TYR A 111 0.27 22.67 -3.56
C TYR A 111 0.46 24.09 -4.07
N LYS A 112 0.82 24.21 -5.35
CA LYS A 112 0.92 25.50 -6.04
C LYS A 112 -0.37 25.78 -6.77
N VAL A 113 -1.08 26.81 -6.33
CA VAL A 113 -2.34 27.26 -6.93
C VAL A 113 -2.06 27.82 -8.33
N ASN A 114 -2.69 27.26 -9.37
CA ASN A 114 -2.78 27.89 -10.70
C ASN A 114 -3.76 29.09 -10.63
N GLY A 115 -3.49 30.20 -11.30
CA GLY A 115 -4.39 31.37 -11.32
C GLY A 115 -5.72 31.12 -12.03
N THR A 116 -5.80 30.15 -12.93
CA THR A 116 -7.04 29.82 -13.64
C THR A 116 -8.01 29.08 -12.70
N PRO A 117 -9.26 29.57 -12.54
CA PRO A 117 -10.27 28.93 -11.70
C PRO A 117 -10.90 27.75 -12.46
N ASP A 118 -10.11 26.68 -12.59
CA ASP A 118 -10.55 25.42 -13.14
C ASP A 118 -10.87 24.46 -11.99
N ARG A 119 -11.97 23.71 -12.14
CA ARG A 119 -12.32 22.64 -11.19
C ARG A 119 -11.31 21.51 -11.30
N ALA A 120 -10.60 21.23 -10.21
CA ALA A 120 -9.64 20.13 -10.12
C ALA A 120 -9.84 19.37 -8.81
N GLY A 121 -9.81 18.04 -8.88
CA GLY A 121 -9.73 17.19 -7.70
C GLY A 121 -8.31 17.21 -7.13
N ILE A 122 -8.19 17.30 -5.80
CA ILE A 122 -6.89 17.20 -5.10
C ILE A 122 -6.75 15.84 -4.46
N LEU A 123 -7.76 15.42 -3.70
CA LEU A 123 -7.78 14.13 -3.01
C LEU A 123 -9.20 13.57 -3.03
N VAL A 124 -9.32 12.27 -3.35
CA VAL A 124 -10.58 11.54 -3.26
C VAL A 124 -10.30 10.20 -2.61
N ILE A 125 -10.96 9.96 -1.48
CA ILE A 125 -11.04 8.65 -0.83
C ILE A 125 -12.51 8.30 -0.79
N GLY A 126 -12.89 7.19 -1.40
CA GLY A 126 -14.27 6.75 -1.40
C GLY A 126 -14.40 5.32 -1.88
N PRO A 127 -15.38 4.56 -1.37
CA PRO A 127 -15.61 3.21 -1.82
C PRO A 127 -16.12 3.22 -3.27
N PRO A 128 -15.89 2.12 -4.01
CA PRO A 128 -16.51 1.93 -5.30
C PRO A 128 -18.04 1.95 -5.18
N HIS A 129 -18.69 2.41 -6.23
CA HIS A 129 -20.13 2.51 -6.37
C HIS A 129 -20.55 1.47 -7.40
N GLU A 130 -20.74 0.25 -6.91
CA GLU A 130 -21.06 -0.91 -7.73
C GLU A 130 -22.29 -0.66 -8.62
N GLY A 131 -22.23 -1.18 -9.85
CA GLY A 131 -23.32 -1.03 -10.82
C GLY A 131 -23.45 0.35 -11.47
N LYS A 132 -22.51 1.28 -11.24
CA LYS A 132 -22.46 2.56 -11.96
C LYS A 132 -21.50 2.54 -13.15
N PRO A 133 -21.75 3.39 -14.17
CA PRO A 133 -20.81 3.58 -15.27
C PRO A 133 -19.44 4.07 -14.76
N ALA A 134 -18.39 3.85 -15.53
CA ALA A 134 -17.00 4.16 -15.16
C ALA A 134 -16.80 5.61 -14.65
N ASN A 135 -17.55 6.57 -15.19
CA ASN A 135 -17.51 7.98 -14.77
C ASN A 135 -18.25 8.29 -13.45
N ALA A 136 -18.89 7.30 -12.84
CA ALA A 136 -19.67 7.42 -11.62
C ALA A 136 -19.36 6.32 -10.59
N GLN A 137 -18.18 5.70 -10.69
CA GLN A 137 -17.74 4.63 -9.80
C GLN A 137 -17.36 5.10 -8.39
N ASN A 138 -17.22 6.41 -8.11
CA ASN A 138 -16.93 6.87 -6.75
C ASN A 138 -18.21 7.21 -5.99
N ASN A 139 -18.53 6.44 -4.95
CA ASN A 139 -19.72 6.68 -4.13
C ASN A 139 -19.64 8.09 -3.49
N ARG A 140 -20.65 8.94 -3.75
CA ARG A 140 -20.69 10.34 -3.30
C ARG A 140 -21.26 10.55 -1.91
N THR A 141 -21.81 9.51 -1.30
CA THR A 141 -22.36 9.55 0.06
C THR A 141 -21.40 8.97 1.11
N ALA A 142 -20.22 8.49 0.68
CA ALA A 142 -19.21 7.92 1.55
C ALA A 142 -17.81 8.42 1.18
N GLY A 143 -16.93 8.53 2.18
CA GLY A 143 -15.55 8.96 2.04
C GLY A 143 -15.34 10.48 2.12
N VAL A 144 -14.18 10.95 1.68
CA VAL A 144 -13.72 12.33 1.78
C VAL A 144 -13.20 12.83 0.44
N ARG A 145 -13.48 14.09 0.12
CA ARG A 145 -13.04 14.73 -1.12
C ARG A 145 -12.54 16.13 -0.84
N ILE A 146 -11.37 16.43 -1.38
CA ILE A 146 -10.80 17.77 -1.41
C ILE A 146 -10.71 18.15 -2.88
N PHE A 147 -11.35 19.25 -3.25
CA PHE A 147 -11.35 19.78 -4.59
C PHE A 147 -11.12 21.28 -4.52
N ARG A 148 -10.61 21.81 -5.63
CA ARG A 148 -10.60 23.24 -5.88
C ARG A 148 -11.93 23.64 -6.53
N GLU A 149 -12.63 24.59 -5.91
CA GLU A 149 -13.77 25.26 -6.52
C GLU A 149 -13.40 26.64 -7.06
N ASN A 150 -14.34 27.20 -7.83
CA ASN A 150 -14.24 28.52 -8.46
C ASN A 150 -14.75 29.61 -7.54
#